data_AF-A0A8J8IUI6-F1
#
_entry.id   AF-A0A8J8IUI6-F1
#
_cell.length_a   1.000
_cell.length_b   1.000
_cell.length_c   1.000
_cell.angle_alpha   90.00
_cell.angle_beta   90.00
_cell.angle_gamma   90.00
#
_symmetry.space_group_name_H-M   'P 1'
#
loop_
_entity.id
_entity.type
_entity.pdbx_description
1 polymer ?
#
loop_
_entity_poly.entity_id
_entity_poly.type
_entity_poly.pdbx_seq_one_letter_code
_entity_poly.pdbx_strand_id
1 'polypeptide(L)'
;MLWEDFNTHNDQDISLPAYVVFQDKIASTALDYCYQQNPDWRCRGVTLCAWPNGTATVVVYANYTIKCIGSTCYSVNGTYYRVVINTTDWSVLGFEPANRSIVQEVISECGRVWKAKEKK
;
A
#
# COMPACT_ATOMS: atom_id res chain seq x y z
N MET A 1 13.02 -33.95 -38.52
CA MET A 1 12.26 -34.24 -37.29
C MET A 1 11.86 -32.88 -36.74
N LEU A 2 10.67 -32.42 -37.12
CA LEU A 2 10.09 -31.13 -36.76
C LEU A 2 9.43 -31.31 -35.40
N TRP A 3 9.85 -30.56 -34.39
CA TRP A 3 9.11 -30.46 -33.13
C TRP A 3 8.20 -29.25 -33.25
N GLU A 4 6.91 -29.56 -33.17
CA GLU A 4 5.77 -28.68 -33.37
C GLU A 4 5.70 -27.56 -32.32
N ASP A 5 5.18 -26.43 -32.78
CA ASP A 5 4.78 -25.28 -31.99
C ASP A 5 3.78 -25.67 -30.88
N PHE A 6 4.21 -25.58 -29.62
CA PHE A 6 3.29 -25.46 -28.48
C PHE A 6 3.03 -23.98 -28.17
N ASN A 7 2.45 -23.28 -29.14
CA ASN A 7 1.72 -22.04 -28.89
C ASN A 7 0.33 -22.37 -28.35
N THR A 8 0.24 -22.65 -27.05
CA THR A 8 -1.00 -22.47 -26.26
C THR A 8 -0.63 -22.42 -24.77
N HIS A 9 -0.05 -21.31 -24.33
CA HIS A 9 -0.41 -20.85 -22.97
C HIS A 9 -1.61 -19.94 -23.16
N ASN A 10 -2.75 -20.53 -22.86
CA ASN A 10 -3.99 -19.82 -22.58
C ASN A 10 -3.66 -18.87 -21.42
N ASP A 11 -3.20 -17.66 -21.73
CA ASP A 11 -3.25 -16.54 -20.81
C ASP A 11 -4.74 -16.25 -20.59
N GLN A 12 -5.36 -17.05 -19.72
CA GLN A 12 -6.55 -16.61 -19.03
C GLN A 12 -6.08 -15.41 -18.23
N ASP A 13 -6.24 -14.25 -18.82
CA ASP A 13 -6.14 -12.95 -18.21
C ASP A 13 -7.19 -12.93 -17.08
N ILE A 14 -6.82 -13.48 -15.93
CA ILE A 14 -7.63 -13.41 -14.72
C ILE A 14 -7.59 -11.94 -14.33
N SER A 15 -8.52 -11.18 -14.89
CA SER A 15 -8.71 -9.77 -14.56
C SER A 15 -8.94 -9.71 -13.05
N LEU A 16 -8.00 -9.08 -12.33
CA LEU A 16 -8.15 -8.87 -10.90
C LEU A 16 -9.45 -8.11 -10.63
N PRO A 17 -10.19 -8.42 -9.56
CA PRO A 17 -11.34 -7.63 -9.17
C PRO A 17 -10.97 -6.15 -9.07
N ALA A 18 -11.85 -5.26 -9.54
CA ALA A 18 -11.57 -3.82 -9.59
C ALA A 18 -11.15 -3.23 -8.23
N TYR A 19 -11.63 -3.78 -7.12
CA TYR A 19 -11.23 -3.34 -5.77
C TYR A 19 -9.77 -3.68 -5.45
N VAL A 20 -9.25 -4.80 -5.97
CA VAL A 20 -7.84 -5.21 -5.78
C VAL A 20 -6.95 -4.24 -6.55
N VAL A 21 -7.26 -4.00 -7.83
CA VAL A 21 -6.54 -3.04 -8.68
C VAL A 21 -6.53 -1.65 -8.04
N PHE A 22 -7.64 -1.24 -7.45
CA PHE A 22 -7.76 0.05 -6.77
C PHE A 22 -6.87 0.13 -5.51
N GLN A 23 -6.86 -0.92 -4.67
CA GLN A 23 -5.99 -0.99 -3.48
C GLN A 23 -4.51 -1.02 -3.86
N ASP A 24 -4.15 -1.79 -4.88
CA ASP A 24 -2.78 -1.88 -5.38
C ASP A 24 -2.29 -0.52 -5.89
N LYS A 25 -3.14 0.21 -6.63
CA LYS A 25 -2.81 1.56 -7.10
C LYS A 25 -2.61 2.54 -5.96
N ILE A 26 -3.44 2.50 -4.91
CA ILE A 26 -3.25 3.33 -3.72
C ILE A 26 -1.90 3.03 -3.05
N ALA A 27 -1.58 1.74 -2.86
CA ALA A 27 -0.34 1.32 -2.22
C ALA A 27 0.89 1.70 -3.05
N SER A 28 0.85 1.50 -4.38
CA SER A 28 1.95 1.84 -5.28
C SER A 28 2.20 3.34 -5.31
N THR A 29 1.15 4.17 -5.42
CA THR A 29 1.30 5.63 -5.39
C THR A 29 1.98 6.12 -4.10
N ALA A 30 1.63 5.56 -2.94
CA ALA A 30 2.29 5.93 -1.68
C ALA A 30 3.77 5.53 -1.62
N LEU A 31 4.11 4.34 -2.14
CA LEU A 31 5.48 3.84 -2.15
C LEU A 31 6.35 4.55 -3.17
N ASP A 32 5.83 4.78 -4.38
CA ASP A 32 6.52 5.54 -5.42
C ASP A 32 6.86 6.94 -4.91
N TYR A 33 5.91 7.61 -4.24
CA TYR A 33 6.17 8.90 -3.62
C TYR A 33 7.25 8.83 -2.54
N CYS A 34 7.23 7.79 -1.68
CA CYS A 34 8.25 7.59 -0.64
C CYS A 34 9.66 7.50 -1.25
N TYR A 35 9.82 6.70 -2.31
CA TYR A 35 11.11 6.52 -3.00
C TYR A 35 11.52 7.74 -3.84
N GLN A 36 10.57 8.47 -4.44
CA GLN A 36 10.87 9.70 -5.17
C GLN A 36 11.40 10.79 -4.25
N GLN A 37 10.79 10.97 -3.07
CA GLN A 37 11.24 11.97 -2.10
C GLN A 37 12.48 11.53 -1.33
N ASN A 38 12.66 10.23 -1.11
CA ASN A 38 13.76 9.67 -0.33
C ASN A 38 14.35 8.41 -1.01
N PRO A 39 15.19 8.56 -2.04
CA PRO A 39 15.68 7.44 -2.86
C PRO A 39 16.46 6.38 -2.08
N ASP A 40 17.14 6.78 -0.99
CA ASP A 40 17.96 5.88 -0.18
C ASP A 40 17.17 5.15 0.92
N TRP A 41 15.90 5.51 1.12
CA TRP A 41 15.09 4.90 2.17
C TRP A 41 14.55 3.55 1.72
N ARG A 42 14.46 2.62 2.67
CA ARG A 42 13.58 1.45 2.51
C ARG A 42 12.17 1.86 2.92
N CYS A 43 11.19 1.64 2.05
CA CYS A 43 9.78 1.94 2.31
C CYS A 43 8.92 0.68 2.17
N ARG A 44 7.96 0.47 3.09
CA ARG A 44 6.97 -0.60 2.98
C ARG A 44 5.58 -0.12 3.38
N GLY A 45 4.55 -0.54 2.65
CA GLY A 45 3.16 -0.34 3.06
C GLY A 45 2.83 -1.21 4.27
N VAL A 46 2.14 -0.65 5.26
CA VAL A 46 1.72 -1.37 6.47
C VAL A 46 0.22 -1.61 6.46
N THR A 47 -0.54 -0.56 6.18
CA THR A 47 -1.99 -0.62 6.06
C THR A 47 -2.47 0.51 5.17
N LEU A 48 -3.66 0.39 4.61
CA LEU A 48 -4.31 1.44 3.83
C LEU A 48 -5.81 1.48 4.12
N CYS A 49 -6.42 2.64 3.88
CA CYS A 49 -7.86 2.79 3.82
C CYS A 49 -8.24 3.78 2.73
N ALA A 50 -9.24 3.43 1.92
CA ALA A 50 -9.90 4.37 1.04
C ALA A 50 -11.12 4.97 1.75
N TRP A 51 -11.21 6.30 1.73
CA TRP A 51 -12.22 7.07 2.43
C TRP A 51 -13.36 7.49 1.50
N PRO A 52 -14.59 7.65 2.02
CA PRO A 52 -15.74 8.06 1.20
C PRO A 52 -15.64 9.46 0.59
N ASN A 53 -14.74 10.31 1.09
CA ASN A 53 -14.51 11.66 0.60
C ASN A 53 -13.56 11.74 -0.62
N GLY A 54 -13.23 10.59 -1.23
CA GLY A 54 -12.36 10.56 -2.42
C GLY A 54 -10.87 10.71 -2.09
N THR A 55 -10.47 10.42 -0.86
CA THR A 55 -9.06 10.28 -0.49
C THR A 55 -8.75 8.88 0.00
N ALA A 56 -7.48 8.54 0.06
CA ALA A 56 -6.98 7.33 0.71
C ALA A 56 -5.86 7.70 1.68
N THR A 57 -5.74 6.95 2.76
CA THR A 57 -4.60 7.02 3.66
C THR A 57 -3.83 5.71 3.61
N VAL A 58 -2.53 5.80 3.37
CA VAL A 58 -1.59 4.68 3.47
C VAL A 58 -0.65 4.96 4.61
N VAL A 59 -0.48 3.97 5.49
CA VAL A 59 0.59 4.00 6.49
C VAL A 59 1.81 3.33 5.89
N VAL A 60 2.89 4.08 5.74
CA VAL A 60 4.17 3.58 5.24
C VAL A 60 5.13 3.49 6.41
N TYR A 61 5.82 2.35 6.56
CA TYR A 61 6.98 2.25 7.45
C TYR A 61 8.24 2.46 6.61
N ALA A 62 8.95 3.56 6.86
CA ALA A 62 10.07 4.01 6.04
C ALA A 62 11.34 4.20 6.86
N ASN A 63 12.47 4.36 6.15
CA ASN A 63 13.79 4.60 6.72
C ASN A 63 14.21 3.55 7.77
N TYR A 64 13.78 2.30 7.57
CA TYR A 64 14.14 1.21 8.46
C TYR A 64 15.43 0.51 8.01
N THR A 65 16.13 -0.06 8.97
CA THR A 65 17.22 -1.00 8.70
C THR A 65 16.72 -2.44 8.82
N ILE A 66 17.41 -3.37 8.17
CA ILE A 66 17.12 -4.80 8.29
C ILE A 66 18.11 -5.41 9.27
N LYS A 67 17.61 -6.06 10.32
CA LYS A 67 18.40 -6.84 11.27
C LYS A 67 18.00 -8.31 11.16
N CYS A 68 18.96 -9.19 10.91
CA CYS A 68 18.72 -10.63 10.84
C CYS A 68 19.26 -11.34 12.09
N ILE A 69 18.49 -12.28 12.63
CA ILE A 69 18.84 -13.13 13.77
C ILE A 69 18.59 -14.58 13.32
N GLY A 70 19.67 -15.34 13.13
CA GLY A 70 19.59 -16.65 12.46
C GLY A 70 19.09 -16.49 11.01
N SER A 71 18.06 -17.25 10.64
CA SER A 71 17.42 -17.19 9.31
C SER A 71 16.28 -16.17 9.20
N THR A 72 16.00 -15.41 10.26
CA THR A 72 14.85 -14.48 10.31
C THR A 72 15.32 -13.04 10.27
N CYS A 73 14.76 -12.25 9.35
CA CYS A 73 15.09 -10.82 9.20
C CYS A 73 13.91 -9.93 9.60
N TYR A 74 14.22 -8.84 10.30
CA TYR A 74 13.24 -7.89 10.83
C TYR A 74 13.57 -6.47 10.37
N SER A 75 12.54 -5.71 10.03
CA SER A 75 12.65 -4.26 9.87
C SER A 75 12.68 -3.60 11.26
N VAL A 76 13.72 -2.81 11.53
CA VAL A 76 13.91 -2.12 12.82
C VAL A 76 14.28 -0.65 12.59
N ASN A 77 14.10 0.19 13.62
CA ASN A 77 14.48 1.61 13.65
C ASN A 77 13.89 2.51 12.55
N GLY A 78 12.86 2.07 11.83
CA GLY A 78 12.11 2.91 10.92
C GLY A 78 11.06 3.78 11.62
N THR A 79 10.55 4.72 10.84
CA THR A 79 9.51 5.68 11.23
C THR A 79 8.24 5.40 10.44
N TYR A 80 7.08 5.54 11.08
CA TYR A 80 5.80 5.47 10.39
C TYR A 80 5.49 6.81 9.75
N TYR A 81 4.92 6.78 8.56
CA TYR A 81 4.45 7.95 7.83
C TYR A 81 2.99 7.76 7.47
N ARG A 82 2.20 8.83 7.66
CA ARG A 82 0.85 8.95 7.12
C ARG A 82 0.97 9.57 5.73
N VAL A 83 0.55 8.82 4.71
CA VAL A 83 0.48 9.29 3.33
C VAL A 83 -0.98 9.47 2.96
N VAL A 84 -1.37 10.68 2.55
CA VAL A 84 -2.73 10.98 2.12
C VAL A 84 -2.74 11.19 0.61
N ILE A 85 -3.60 10.47 -0.09
CA ILE A 85 -3.70 10.46 -1.55
C ILE A 85 -5.10 10.92 -1.95
N ASN A 86 -5.21 11.76 -2.97
CA ASN A 86 -6.47 12.03 -3.66
C ASN A 86 -6.73 10.89 -4.66
N THR A 87 -7.84 10.16 -4.52
CA THR A 87 -8.12 8.99 -5.39
C THR A 87 -8.70 9.36 -6.75
N THR A 88 -8.94 10.64 -7.00
CA THR A 88 -9.47 11.14 -8.28
C THR A 88 -8.32 11.40 -9.27
N ASP A 89 -7.31 12.14 -8.83
CA ASP A 89 -6.17 12.57 -9.65
C ASP A 89 -4.85 11.88 -9.27
N TRP A 90 -4.86 11.05 -8.23
CA TRP A 90 -3.72 10.29 -7.73
C TRP A 90 -2.57 11.15 -7.18
N SER A 91 -2.85 12.42 -6.84
CA SER A 91 -1.90 13.30 -6.18
C SER A 91 -1.70 12.93 -4.71
N VAL A 92 -0.47 13.05 -4.21
CA VAL A 92 -0.16 12.93 -2.78
C VAL A 92 -0.40 14.28 -2.12
N LEU A 93 -1.37 14.32 -1.20
CA LEU A 93 -1.79 15.52 -0.46
C LEU A 93 -0.98 15.73 0.81
N GLY A 94 -0.38 14.67 1.36
CA GLY A 94 0.44 14.76 2.57
C GLY A 94 1.33 13.54 2.77
N PHE A 95 2.52 13.76 3.31
CA PHE A 95 3.51 12.73 3.66
C PHE A 95 4.20 13.15 4.95
N GLU A 96 3.68 12.68 6.09
CA GLU A 96 4.07 13.19 7.40
C GLU A 96 4.46 12.07 8.37
N PRO A 97 5.52 12.25 9.20
CA PRO A 97 5.84 11.31 10.26
C PRO A 97 4.66 11.12 11.22
N ALA A 98 4.47 9.89 11.69
CA ALA A 98 3.40 9.51 12.58
C ALA A 98 3.90 8.56 13.68
N ASN A 99 3.22 8.60 14.83
CA ASN A 99 3.48 7.65 15.91
C ASN A 99 3.04 6.25 15.52
N ARG A 100 3.63 5.22 16.15
CA ARG A 100 3.29 3.81 15.89
C ARG A 100 1.79 3.48 16.03
N SER A 101 1.06 4.21 16.86
CA SER A 101 -0.39 4.05 17.04
C SER A 101 -1.19 4.28 15.77
N ILE A 102 -0.63 5.00 14.79
CA ILE A 102 -1.30 5.35 13.53
C ILE A 102 -1.86 4.14 12.78
N VAL A 103 -1.19 2.99 12.85
CA VAL A 103 -1.63 1.76 12.19
C VAL A 103 -2.99 1.34 12.72
N GLN A 104 -3.15 1.33 14.05
CA GLN A 104 -4.40 0.93 14.69
C GLN A 104 -5.49 1.99 14.55
N GLU A 105 -5.11 3.27 14.58
CA GLU A 105 -6.03 4.38 14.33
C GLU A 105 -6.67 4.26 12.94
N VAL A 106 -5.85 4.09 11.88
CA VAL A 106 -6.33 3.98 10.50
C VAL A 106 -7.21 2.74 10.33
N ILE A 107 -6.80 1.58 10.86
CA ILE A 107 -7.60 0.34 10.77
C ILE A 107 -8.95 0.52 11.47
N SER A 108 -8.95 1.06 12.69
CA SER A 108 -10.17 1.24 13.49
C SER A 108 -11.13 2.22 12.84
N GLU A 109 -10.61 3.35 12.35
CA GLU A 109 -11.41 4.35 11.69
C GLU A 109 -11.96 3.85 10.36
N CYS A 110 -11.15 3.14 9.56
CA CYS A 110 -11.60 2.51 8.34
C CYS A 110 -12.78 1.57 8.63
N GLY A 111 -12.63 0.66 9.59
CA GLY A 111 -13.69 -0.27 9.98
C GLY A 111 -14.97 0.45 10.45
N ARG A 112 -14.85 1.55 11.20
CA ARG A 112 -16.00 2.37 11.64
C ARG A 112 -16.75 2.97 10.45
N VAL A 113 -16.04 3.53 9.49
CA VAL A 113 -16.62 4.20 8.32
C VAL A 113 -17.32 3.21 7.40
N TRP A 114 -16.71 2.04 7.16
CA TRP A 114 -17.33 0.99 6.34
C TRP A 114 -18.60 0.42 7.00
N LYS A 115 -18.57 0.14 8.30
CA LYS A 115 -19.76 -0.32 9.04
C LYS A 115 -20.89 0.71 9.06
N ALA A 116 -20.57 2.01 9.04
CA ALA A 116 -21.59 3.06 8.99
C ALA A 116 -22.26 3.16 7.61
N LYS A 117 -21.57 2.75 6.53
CA LYS A 117 -22.16 2.67 5.19
C LYS A 117 -23.11 1.48 5.03
N GLU A 118 -22.81 0.33 5.63
CA GLU A 118 -23.66 -0.87 5.52
C GLU A 118 -25.01 -0.75 6.23
N LYS A 119 -25.16 0.24 7.13
CA LYS A 119 -26.40 0.50 7.89
C LYS A 119 -27.31 1.55 7.22
N LYS A 120 -26.95 2.08 6.06
CA LYS A 120 -27.73 3.06 5.30
C LYS A 120 -28.26 2.44 4.02
#